data_AF-A0A915KDQ5-F1
#
_entry.id   AF-A0A915KDQ5-F1
#
_cell.length_a   1.000
_cell.length_b   1.000
_cell.length_c   1.000
_cell.angle_alpha   90.00
_cell.angle_beta   90.00
_cell.angle_gamma   90.00
#
_symmetry.space_group_name_H-M   'P 1'
#
loop_
_entity.id
_entity.type
_entity.pdbx_description
1 polymer ?
#
loop_
_entity_poly.entity_id
_entity_poly.type
_entity_poly.pdbx_seq_one_letter_code
_entity_poly.pdbx_strand_id
1 'polypeptide(L)'
;VWREARDRIVGFPGRFHGFDKTTNQWIYNSNHSCELSMVLTGGAFIHKVGCKYYLHEYSYVMEDAIRRKVDEIMNCEDIAMNFLVSHITRKPPLKVSLHQTCT
;
A
#
# COMPACT_ATOMS: atom_id res chain seq x y z
N VAL A 1 -8.31 -9.49 13.18
CA VAL A 1 -7.89 -8.45 12.21
C VAL A 1 -7.31 -9.02 10.91
N TRP A 2 -6.02 -9.36 10.79
CA TRP A 2 -5.47 -9.78 9.48
C TRP A 2 -6.12 -11.04 8.88
N ARG A 3 -6.40 -12.06 9.70
CA ARG A 3 -7.06 -13.30 9.25
C ARG A 3 -8.48 -13.09 8.69
N GLU A 4 -9.14 -11.99 9.09
CA GLU A 4 -10.47 -11.60 8.66
C GLU A 4 -10.42 -10.64 7.45
N ALA A 5 -9.26 -10.05 7.18
CA ALA A 5 -9.04 -9.08 6.11
C ALA A 5 -7.85 -9.49 5.22
N ARG A 6 -7.81 -10.78 4.84
CA ARG A 6 -6.72 -11.36 4.02
C ARG A 6 -6.62 -10.74 2.64
N ASP A 7 -7.64 -9.99 2.24
CA ASP A 7 -7.72 -9.30 0.97
C ASP A 7 -7.08 -7.93 0.93
N ARG A 8 -6.65 -7.41 2.06
CA ARG A 8 -6.04 -6.10 2.16
C ARG A 8 -4.62 -6.21 2.68
N ILE A 9 -3.83 -5.17 2.43
CA ILE A 9 -2.56 -4.96 3.13
C ILE A 9 -2.91 -4.51 4.54
N VAL A 10 -2.46 -5.27 5.55
CA VAL A 10 -2.76 -4.99 6.97
C VAL A 10 -1.44 -4.78 7.70
N GLY A 11 -1.20 -3.60 8.28
CA GLY A 11 0.08 -3.33 8.94
C GLY A 11 0.08 -2.08 9.81
N PHE A 12 1.22 -1.77 10.42
CA PHE A 12 1.32 -0.68 11.40
C PHE A 12 1.70 0.67 10.79
N PRO A 13 2.76 0.78 9.96
CA PRO A 13 3.20 2.08 9.47
C PRO A 13 2.27 2.56 8.35
N GLY A 14 1.30 3.39 8.72
CA GLY A 14 0.41 4.06 7.78
C GLY A 14 1.05 5.30 7.16
N ARG A 15 0.76 5.54 5.89
CA ARG A 15 1.15 6.71 5.09
C ARG A 15 -0.04 7.19 4.27
N PHE A 16 0.03 8.43 3.80
CA PHE A 16 -0.97 8.93 2.86
C PHE A 16 -0.34 9.65 1.67
N HIS A 17 -1.06 9.63 0.55
CA HIS A 17 -0.81 10.50 -0.58
C HIS A 17 -1.97 11.49 -0.70
N GLY A 18 -1.67 12.70 -1.14
CA GLY A 18 -2.66 13.74 -1.37
C GLY A 18 -2.33 14.50 -2.65
N PHE A 19 -3.32 15.15 -3.24
CA PHE A 19 -3.09 16.05 -4.36
C PHE A 19 -3.02 17.49 -3.85
N ASP A 20 -1.85 18.11 -3.99
CA ASP A 20 -1.71 19.53 -3.68
C ASP A 20 -2.14 20.35 -4.90
N LYS A 21 -3.24 21.09 -4.74
CA LYS A 21 -3.80 21.96 -5.79
C LYS A 21 -2.91 23.18 -6.07
N THR A 22 -2.03 23.55 -5.15
CA THR A 22 -1.16 24.73 -5.29
C THR A 22 0.00 24.43 -6.24
N THR A 23 0.66 23.30 -6.02
CA THR A 23 1.76 22.82 -6.87
C THR A 23 1.28 21.97 -8.05
N ASN A 24 0.00 21.59 -8.07
CA ASN A 24 -0.62 20.70 -9.05
C ASN A 24 0.09 19.34 -9.16
N GLN A 25 0.52 18.80 -8.01
CA GLN A 25 1.34 17.60 -7.89
C GLN A 25 0.82 16.65 -6.81
N TRP A 26 1.14 15.37 -6.95
CA TRP A 26 0.90 14.36 -5.91
C TRP A 26 1.99 14.46 -4.85
N ILE A 27 1.57 14.57 -3.60
CA ILE A 27 2.46 14.61 -2.44
C ILE A 27 2.40 13.26 -1.71
N TYR A 28 3.57 12.80 -1.28
CA TYR A 28 3.71 11.69 -0.35
C TYR A 28 3.98 12.26 1.04
N ASN A 29 3.20 11.84 2.04
CA ASN A 29 3.33 12.35 3.39
C ASN A 29 3.39 11.22 4.42
N SER A 30 4.39 11.31 5.30
CA SER A 30 4.66 10.34 6.36
C SER A 30 4.19 10.76 7.74
N ASN A 31 3.58 11.93 7.86
CA ASN A 31 3.12 12.46 9.12
C ASN A 31 1.99 11.59 9.70
N HIS A 32 1.88 11.57 11.02
CA HIS A 32 0.86 10.82 11.76
C HIS A 32 -0.49 11.53 11.67
N SER A 33 -1.10 11.55 10.49
CA SER A 33 -2.46 12.02 10.28
C SER A 33 -3.47 10.87 10.35
N CYS A 34 -4.74 11.22 10.40
CA CYS A 34 -5.85 10.28 10.31
C CYS A 34 -6.12 9.80 8.88
N GLU A 35 -5.47 10.41 7.89
CA GLU A 35 -5.61 10.00 6.50
C GLU A 35 -4.71 8.79 6.24
N LEU A 36 -5.29 7.77 5.60
CA LEU A 36 -4.58 6.54 5.28
C LEU A 36 -4.86 6.17 3.83
N SER A 37 -3.80 6.04 3.05
CA SER A 37 -3.91 5.49 1.70
C SER A 37 -2.94 4.34 1.45
N MET A 38 -1.90 4.19 2.27
CA MET A 38 -0.84 3.21 2.07
C MET A 38 -0.38 2.66 3.41
N VAL A 39 0.07 1.41 3.40
CA VAL A 39 0.75 0.76 4.52
C VAL A 39 2.09 0.22 4.03
N LEU A 40 3.17 0.54 4.74
CA LEU A 40 4.53 0.11 4.37
C LEU A 40 4.71 -1.39 4.54
N THR A 41 5.29 -2.07 3.55
CA THR A 41 5.38 -3.53 3.53
C THR A 41 6.36 -4.10 4.55
N GLY A 42 7.38 -3.31 4.95
CA GLY A 42 8.34 -3.68 6.00
C GLY A 42 7.72 -3.94 7.39
N GLY A 43 6.47 -3.50 7.61
CA GLY A 43 5.70 -3.75 8.83
C GLY A 43 4.27 -4.20 8.57
N ALA A 44 4.03 -4.88 7.45
CA ALA A 44 2.70 -5.31 7.03
C ALA A 44 2.61 -6.81 6.76
N PHE A 45 1.41 -7.31 6.97
CA PHE A 45 0.98 -8.62 6.52
C PHE A 45 0.24 -8.46 5.19
N ILE A 46 0.78 -9.09 4.16
CA ILE A 46 0.21 -9.18 2.82
C ILE A 46 -0.07 -10.65 2.56
N HIS A 47 -1.29 -10.99 2.13
CA HIS A 47 -1.71 -12.37 1.96
C HIS A 47 -2.49 -12.62 0.66
N LYS A 48 -2.76 -13.89 0.39
CA LYS A 48 -3.59 -14.42 -0.68
C LYS A 48 -5.05 -13.96 -0.61
N VAL A 49 -5.63 -13.61 -1.77
CA VAL A 49 -7.08 -13.58 -2.01
C VAL A 49 -7.46 -14.63 -3.03
N GLY A 50 -8.36 -15.53 -2.66
CA GLY A 50 -8.76 -16.63 -3.54
C GLY A 50 -7.57 -17.50 -3.91
N CYS A 51 -7.25 -17.59 -5.21
CA CYS A 51 -6.09 -18.31 -5.76
C CYS A 51 -4.84 -17.44 -5.99
N LYS A 52 -4.91 -16.11 -5.84
CA LYS A 52 -3.83 -15.19 -6.22
C LYS A 52 -2.94 -14.79 -5.04
N TYR A 53 -1.63 -14.88 -5.24
CA TYR A 53 -0.60 -14.44 -4.28
C TYR A 53 -0.09 -13.06 -4.72
N TYR A 54 -0.23 -12.02 -3.89
CA TYR A 54 0.16 -10.66 -4.31
C TYR A 54 1.65 -10.50 -4.62
N LEU A 55 2.53 -11.25 -3.95
CA LEU A 55 3.95 -11.28 -4.30
C LEU A 55 4.19 -11.86 -5.70
N HIS A 56 3.42 -12.88 -6.08
CA HIS A 56 3.48 -13.44 -7.43
C HIS A 56 2.92 -12.46 -8.46
N GLU A 57 1.77 -11.82 -8.18
CA GLU A 57 1.22 -10.80 -9.08
C GLU A 57 2.19 -9.61 -9.22
N TYR A 58 2.87 -9.22 -8.15
CA TYR A 58 3.90 -8.19 -8.22
C TYR A 58 5.07 -8.62 -9.11
N SER A 59 5.64 -9.80 -8.90
CA SER A 59 6.82 -10.25 -9.65
C SER A 59 6.53 -10.55 -11.13
N TYR A 60 5.36 -11.13 -11.44
CA TYR A 60 5.11 -11.72 -12.76
C TYR A 60 3.98 -11.05 -13.56
N VAL A 61 3.06 -10.34 -12.90
CA VAL A 61 1.89 -9.75 -13.57
C VAL A 61 1.99 -8.23 -13.65
N MET A 62 2.66 -7.59 -12.69
CA MET A 62 2.88 -6.15 -12.73
C MET A 62 3.70 -5.74 -13.95
N GLU A 63 3.25 -4.65 -14.58
CA GLU A 63 3.88 -4.03 -15.74
C GLU A 63 5.38 -3.80 -15.48
N ASP A 64 6.20 -4.19 -16.44
CA ASP A 64 7.65 -4.19 -16.30
C ASP A 64 8.21 -2.77 -16.11
N ALA A 65 7.56 -1.75 -16.68
CA ALA A 65 7.91 -0.35 -16.48
C ALA A 65 7.85 0.08 -15.01
N ILE A 66 6.88 -0.42 -14.25
CA ILE A 66 6.74 -0.09 -12.82
C ILE A 66 7.86 -0.78 -12.03
N ARG A 67 8.08 -2.08 -12.26
CA ARG A 67 9.14 -2.85 -11.58
C ARG A 67 10.52 -2.27 -11.86
N ARG A 68 10.85 -1.97 -13.12
CA ARG A 68 12.12 -1.30 -13.47
C ARG A 68 12.29 0.00 -12.72
N LYS A 69 11.23 0.80 -12.55
CA LYS A 69 11.33 2.08 -11.83
C LYS A 69 11.63 1.90 -10.35
N VAL A 70 11.03 0.88 -9.73
CA VAL A 70 11.32 0.49 -8.35
C VAL A 70 12.77 0.02 -8.22
N ASP A 71 13.22 -0.83 -9.14
CA ASP A 71 14.59 -1.36 -9.16
C ASP A 71 15.65 -0.27 -9.41
N GLU A 72 15.36 0.70 -10.29
CA GLU A 72 16.24 1.85 -10.57
C GLU A 72 16.46 2.74 -9.34
N ILE A 73 15.39 2.99 -8.58
CA ILE A 73 15.40 3.90 -7.44
C ILE A 73 15.76 3.15 -6.14
N MET A 74 15.67 1.81 -6.15
CA MET A 74 15.80 0.95 -4.98
C MET A 74 14.86 1.39 -3.84
N ASN A 75 13.65 1.82 -4.19
CA ASN A 75 12.64 2.32 -3.27
C ASN A 75 11.24 2.26 -3.93
N CYS A 76 10.20 2.50 -3.15
CA CYS A 76 8.81 2.63 -3.59
C CYS A 76 8.12 1.31 -4.00
N GLU A 77 8.70 0.17 -3.63
CA GLU A 77 8.06 -1.15 -3.69
C GLU A 77 6.75 -1.15 -2.90
N ASP A 78 6.73 -0.45 -1.75
CA ASP A 78 5.55 -0.29 -0.92
C ASP A 78 4.41 0.41 -1.66
N ILE A 79 4.74 1.49 -2.35
CA ILE A 79 3.78 2.28 -3.12
C ILE A 79 3.19 1.40 -4.23
N ALA A 80 4.06 0.75 -5.01
CA ALA A 80 3.66 -0.14 -6.09
C ALA A 80 2.78 -1.29 -5.57
N MET A 81 3.10 -1.87 -4.42
CA MET A 81 2.31 -2.94 -3.81
C MET A 81 0.92 -2.46 -3.36
N ASN A 82 0.83 -1.28 -2.73
CA ASN A 82 -0.45 -0.70 -2.33
C ASN A 82 -1.34 -0.42 -3.57
N PHE A 83 -0.77 0.12 -4.64
CA PHE A 83 -1.51 0.31 -5.90
C PHE A 83 -1.99 -1.01 -6.49
N LEU A 84 -1.14 -2.04 -6.54
CA LEU A 84 -1.49 -3.36 -7.06
C LEU A 84 -2.66 -3.98 -6.29
N VAL A 85 -2.55 -4.04 -4.95
CA VAL A 85 -3.57 -4.68 -4.11
C VAL A 85 -4.89 -3.90 -4.17
N SER A 86 -4.85 -2.57 -4.11
CA SER A 86 -6.05 -1.75 -4.23
C SER A 86 -6.66 -1.81 -5.64
N HIS A 87 -5.86 -1.95 -6.69
CA HIS A 87 -6.37 -2.16 -8.05
C HIS A 87 -7.11 -3.48 -8.20
N ILE A 88 -6.54 -4.57 -7.66
CA ILE A 88 -7.12 -5.92 -7.74
C ILE A 88 -8.39 -6.03 -6.87
N THR A 89 -8.35 -5.54 -5.64
CA THR A 89 -9.45 -5.75 -4.67
C THR A 89 -10.47 -4.64 -4.61
N ARG A 90 -10.14 -3.47 -5.15
CA ARG A 90 -10.94 -2.24 -5.02
C ARG A 90 -11.20 -1.86 -3.57
N LYS A 91 -10.29 -2.24 -2.67
CA LYS A 91 -10.36 -1.95 -1.24
C LYS A 91 -9.13 -1.14 -0.78
N PRO A 92 -9.32 -0.25 0.21
CA PRO A 92 -8.20 0.46 0.83
C PRO A 92 -7.40 -0.47 1.75
N PRO A 93 -6.14 -0.14 2.06
CA PRO A 93 -5.36 -0.88 3.06
C PRO A 93 -5.90 -0.64 4.48
N LEU A 94 -5.47 -1.48 5.42
CA LEU A 94 -5.85 -1.38 6.82
C LEU A 94 -4.64 -1.11 7.70
N LYS A 95 -4.67 0.03 8.40
CA LYS A 95 -3.73 0.32 9.48
C LYS A 95 -4.21 -0.34 10.77
N VAL A 96 -3.34 -1.12 11.39
CA VAL A 96 -3.51 -1.61 12.75
C VAL A 96 -2.82 -0.63 13.68
N SER A 97 -3.58 -0.03 14.59
CA SER A 97 -3.06 0.95 15.55
C SER A 97 -3.33 0.46 16.96
N LEU A 98 -2.34 0.60 17.84
CA LEU A 98 -2.51 0.34 19.27
C LEU A 98 -3.03 1.57 20.03
N HIS A 99 -2.89 2.79 19.49
CA HIS A 99 -3.08 4.03 20.26
C HIS A 99 -3.56 5.26 19.47
N GLN A 100 -3.95 5.11 18.21
CA GLN A 100 -4.57 6.19 17.43
C GLN A 100 -5.88 5.69 16.82
N THR A 101 -6.98 5.96 17.53
CA THR A 101 -8.34 5.85 17.01
C THR A 101 -8.65 7.15 16.28
N CYS A 102 -8.50 7.14 14.96
CA CYS A 102 -9.18 8.11 14.13
C CYS A 102 -10.55 7.49 13.82
N THR A 103 -11.59 8.07 14.42
CA THR A 103 -13.01 7.72 14.23
C THR A 103 -13.50 8.12 12.85
#